data_AF-A0AAQ3AYV5-F1
#
_entry.id   AF-A0AAQ3AYV5-F1
#
_cell.length_a   1.000
_cell.length_b   1.000
_cell.length_c   1.000
_cell.angle_alpha   90.00
_cell.angle_beta   90.00
_cell.angle_gamma   90.00
#
_symmetry.space_group_name_H-M   'P 1'
#
loop_
_entity.id
_entity.type
_entity.pdbx_description
1 polymer ?
#
loop_
_entity_poly.entity_id
_entity_poly.type
_entity_poly.pdbx_seq_one_letter_code
_entity_poly.pdbx_strand_id
1 'polypeptide(L)'
;MITYHIDKDLFHKSTGVDFASNKGKHFRKLAVNGLRALQADIVEKSYPHKTLAHRLKGIVSACGLVEPAIICNKVEQYDGVISENKSRTIILDITLNAICCLSN
;
A
#
# COMPACT_ATOMS: atom_id res chain seq x y z
N MET A 1 1.68 12.87 10.26
CA MET A 1 1.28 11.51 9.83
C MET A 1 -0.07 11.64 9.16
N ILE A 2 -0.19 11.19 7.91
CA ILE A 2 -1.45 11.30 7.14
C ILE A 2 -2.26 10.04 7.42
N THR A 3 -3.52 10.20 7.82
CA THR A 3 -4.44 9.08 7.99
C THR A 3 -5.30 8.98 6.74
N TYR A 4 -5.17 7.86 6.03
CA TYR A 4 -6.02 7.56 4.89
C TYR A 4 -7.37 7.03 5.37
N HIS A 5 -8.43 7.41 4.66
CA HIS A 5 -9.72 6.76 4.83
C HIS A 5 -9.67 5.33 4.29
N ILE A 6 -10.18 4.37 5.07
CA ILE A 6 -10.33 2.99 4.65
C ILE A 6 -11.78 2.78 4.21
N ASP A 7 -11.97 2.50 2.93
CA ASP A 7 -13.24 2.04 2.39
C ASP A 7 -13.48 0.57 2.81
N LYS A 8 -14.33 0.39 3.83
CA LYS A 8 -14.66 -0.92 4.39
C LYS A 8 -15.49 -1.77 3.43
N ASP A 9 -16.28 -1.15 2.55
CA ASP A 9 -17.07 -1.87 1.55
C ASP A 9 -16.16 -2.42 0.46
N LEU A 10 -15.17 -1.64 0.04
CA LEU A 10 -14.15 -2.11 -0.90
C LEU A 10 -13.27 -3.20 -0.28
N PHE A 11 -12.90 -3.06 1.00
CA PHE A 11 -12.23 -4.13 1.75
C PHE A 11 -13.07 -5.42 1.73
N HIS A 12 -14.37 -5.33 2.03
CA HIS A 12 -15.26 -6.47 2.02
C HIS A 12 -15.39 -7.09 0.63
N LYS A 13 -15.56 -6.28 -0.43
CA LYS A 13 -15.60 -6.75 -1.82
C LYS A 13 -14.31 -7.46 -2.24
N SER A 14 -13.16 -6.97 -1.77
CA SER A 14 -11.84 -7.50 -2.14
C SER A 14 -11.49 -8.79 -1.39
N THR A 15 -11.94 -8.92 -0.13
CA THR A 15 -11.50 -9.99 0.77
C THR A 15 -12.60 -10.98 1.16
N GLY A 16 -13.87 -10.63 0.90
CA GLY A 16 -15.04 -11.39 1.33
C GLY A 16 -15.28 -11.38 2.85
N VAL A 17 -14.55 -10.57 3.62
CA VAL A 17 -14.63 -10.55 5.09
C VAL A 17 -14.99 -9.18 5.62
N ASP A 18 -15.73 -9.15 6.72
CA ASP A 18 -16.01 -7.89 7.42
C ASP A 18 -14.70 -7.32 8.02
N PHE A 19 -14.54 -6.00 7.94
CA PHE A 19 -13.34 -5.32 8.40
C PHE A 19 -13.11 -5.47 9.91
N ALA A 20 -14.15 -5.42 10.73
CA ALA A 20 -14.03 -5.49 12.19
C ALA A 20 -13.90 -6.94 12.71
N SER A 21 -14.27 -7.93 11.90
CA SER A 21 -14.16 -9.35 12.25
C SER A 21 -12.74 -9.81 12.57
N ASN A 22 -12.59 -10.92 13.30
CA ASN A 22 -11.28 -11.52 13.57
C ASN A 22 -10.53 -11.89 12.28
N LYS A 23 -11.26 -12.33 11.24
CA LYS A 23 -10.67 -12.57 9.92
C LYS A 23 -10.21 -11.26 9.26
N GLY A 24 -11.02 -10.20 9.33
CA GLY A 24 -10.64 -8.87 8.85
C GLY A 24 -9.37 -8.33 9.52
N LYS A 25 -9.26 -8.46 10.84
CA LYS A 25 -8.04 -8.14 11.60
C LYS A 25 -6.84 -8.96 11.13
N HIS A 26 -7.04 -10.26 10.86
CA HIS A 26 -6.00 -11.13 10.33
C HIS A 26 -5.53 -10.68 8.94
N PHE A 27 -6.44 -10.35 8.02
CA PHE A 27 -6.11 -9.81 6.71
C PHE A 27 -5.30 -8.51 6.81
N ARG A 28 -5.70 -7.57 7.69
CA ARG A 28 -4.91 -6.36 7.93
C ARG A 28 -3.51 -6.66 8.44
N LYS A 29 -3.36 -7.63 9.34
CA LYS A 29 -2.04 -8.06 9.82
C LYS A 29 -1.18 -8.62 8.68
N LEU A 30 -1.75 -9.41 7.78
CA LEU A 30 -1.04 -9.89 6.58
C LEU A 30 -0.62 -8.73 5.67
N ALA A 31 -1.50 -7.75 5.45
CA ALA A 31 -1.18 -6.56 4.69
C ALA A 31 -0.05 -5.75 5.34
N VAL A 32 -0.08 -5.53 6.66
CA VAL A 32 1.00 -4.85 7.40
C VAL A 32 2.33 -5.59 7.27
N ASN A 33 2.33 -6.93 7.36
CA ASN A 33 3.55 -7.71 7.14
C ASN A 33 4.08 -7.56 5.71
N GLY A 34 3.19 -7.58 4.71
CA GLY A 34 3.55 -7.33 3.31
C GLY A 34 4.13 -5.92 3.08
N LEU A 35 3.55 -4.90 3.73
CA LEU A 35 4.04 -3.52 3.68
C LEU A 35 5.42 -3.38 4.35
N ARG A 36 5.67 -4.07 5.45
CA ARG A 36 7.00 -4.08 6.10
C ARG A 36 8.06 -4.76 5.24
N ALA A 37 7.71 -5.86 4.57
CA ALA A 37 8.62 -6.48 3.60
C ALA A 37 8.90 -5.53 2.42
N LEU A 38 7.87 -4.87 1.90
CA LEU A 38 8.00 -3.87 0.84
C LEU A 38 8.83 -2.65 1.31
N GLN A 39 8.73 -2.23 2.57
CA GLN A 39 9.57 -1.19 3.15
C GLN A 39 11.06 -1.58 3.10
N ALA A 40 11.40 -2.82 3.49
CA ALA A 40 12.78 -3.31 3.39
C ALA A 40 13.26 -3.30 1.94
N ASP A 41 12.44 -3.81 1.01
CA ASP A 41 12.73 -3.81 -0.43
C ASP A 41 12.97 -2.41 -1.01
N ILE A 42 12.30 -1.37 -0.49
CA ILE A 42 12.52 0.03 -0.90
C ILE A 42 13.90 0.50 -0.45
N VAL A 43 14.24 0.25 0.83
CA VAL A 43 15.48 0.70 1.47
C VAL A 43 16.70 0.01 0.86
N GLU A 44 16.60 -1.31 0.65
CA GLU A 44 17.64 -2.14 0.03
C GLU A 44 17.75 -1.93 -1.49
N LYS A 45 16.79 -1.20 -2.09
CA LYS A 45 16.65 -0.99 -3.53
C LYS A 45 16.56 -2.30 -4.33
N SER A 46 15.96 -3.33 -3.73
CA SER A 46 15.90 -4.70 -4.27
C SER A 46 15.13 -4.81 -5.58
N TYR A 47 14.25 -3.85 -5.89
CA TYR A 47 13.44 -3.83 -7.10
C TYR A 47 13.38 -2.43 -7.74
N PRO A 48 13.13 -2.34 -9.06
CA PRO A 48 12.76 -1.09 -9.72
C PRO A 48 11.54 -0.43 -9.07
N HIS A 49 11.50 0.90 -9.07
CA HIS A 49 10.44 1.65 -8.40
C HIS A 49 9.04 1.38 -8.99
N LYS A 50 8.92 1.13 -10.31
CA LYS A 50 7.68 0.64 -10.92
C LYS A 50 7.14 -0.62 -10.26
N THR A 51 8.00 -1.60 -10.04
CA THR A 51 7.63 -2.88 -9.40
C THR A 51 7.19 -2.66 -7.96
N LEU A 52 7.89 -1.78 -7.23
CA LEU A 52 7.51 -1.41 -5.86
C LEU A 52 6.14 -0.71 -5.83
N ALA A 53 5.88 0.23 -6.75
CA ALA A 53 4.60 0.91 -6.88
C ALA A 53 3.46 -0.08 -7.20
N HIS A 54 3.70 -1.03 -8.12
CA HIS A 54 2.72 -2.06 -8.48
C HIS A 54 2.36 -2.95 -7.29
N ARG A 55 3.37 -3.42 -6.54
CA ARG A 55 3.17 -4.23 -5.33
C ARG A 55 2.42 -3.47 -4.25
N LEU A 56 2.82 -2.22 -4.00
CA LEU A 56 2.16 -1.36 -3.02
C LEU A 56 0.70 -1.13 -3.40
N LYS A 57 0.42 -0.82 -4.68
CA LYS A 57 -0.95 -0.69 -5.23
C LYS A 57 -1.80 -1.91 -4.92
N GLY A 58 -1.29 -3.12 -5.15
CA GLY A 58 -2.02 -4.35 -4.87
C GLY A 58 -2.43 -4.47 -3.41
N ILE A 59 -1.50 -4.24 -2.49
CA ILE A 59 -1.75 -4.34 -1.04
C ILE A 59 -2.77 -3.29 -0.60
N VAL A 60 -2.56 -2.02 -0.94
CA VAL A 60 -3.41 -0.92 -0.45
C VAL A 60 -4.81 -0.98 -1.07
N SER A 61 -4.94 -1.38 -2.34
CA SER A 61 -6.25 -1.56 -2.99
C SER A 61 -7.08 -2.65 -2.31
N ALA A 62 -6.47 -3.81 -2.04
CA ALA A 62 -7.14 -4.90 -1.32
C ALA A 62 -7.59 -4.49 0.10
N CYS A 63 -6.90 -3.51 0.69
CA CYS A 63 -7.22 -2.99 2.01
C CYS A 63 -8.25 -1.84 2.02
N GLY A 64 -8.80 -1.44 0.88
CA GLY A 64 -9.74 -0.32 0.80
C GLY A 64 -9.08 1.07 0.87
N LEU A 65 -7.76 1.16 0.71
CA LEU A 65 -7.00 2.41 0.71
C LEU A 65 -6.94 3.00 -0.71
N VAL A 66 -8.04 3.61 -1.14
CA VAL A 66 -8.26 4.06 -2.52
C VAL A 66 -7.27 5.15 -2.95
N GLU A 67 -7.06 6.17 -2.12
CA GLU A 67 -6.14 7.28 -2.43
C GLU A 67 -4.69 6.78 -2.63
N PRO A 68 -4.11 5.99 -1.70
CA PRO A 68 -2.83 5.32 -1.94
C PRO A 68 -2.76 4.52 -3.24
N ALA A 69 -3.81 3.75 -3.56
CA ALA A 69 -3.85 2.96 -4.79
C ALA A 69 -3.76 3.82 -6.04
N ILE A 70 -4.50 4.93 -6.08
CA ILE A 70 -4.49 5.90 -7.19
C ILE A 70 -3.10 6.52 -7.35
N ILE A 71 -2.45 6.91 -6.25
CA ILE A 71 -1.11 7.50 -6.30
C ILE A 71 -0.09 6.48 -6.81
N CYS A 72 -0.14 5.24 -6.30
CA CYS A 72 0.74 4.17 -6.77
C CYS A 72 0.55 3.88 -8.27
N ASN A 73 -0.70 3.90 -8.74
CA ASN A 73 -1.00 3.76 -10.16
C ASN A 73 -0.37 4.88 -11.01
N LYS A 74 -0.40 6.13 -10.53
CA LYS A 74 0.27 7.25 -11.21
C LYS A 74 1.79 7.09 -11.22
N VAL A 75 2.40 6.70 -10.10
CA VAL A 75 3.85 6.44 -10.03
C VAL A 75 4.25 5.34 -11.01
N GLU A 76 3.47 4.26 -11.11
CA GLU A 76 3.70 3.17 -12.05
C GLU A 76 3.53 3.60 -13.52
N GLN A 77 2.52 4.41 -13.83
CA GLN A 77 2.24 4.90 -15.18
C GLN A 77 3.30 5.91 -15.67
N TYR A 78 3.84 6.73 -14.77
CA TYR A 78 4.80 7.79 -15.09
C TYR A 78 6.25 7.43 -14.71
N ASP A 79 6.60 6.15 -14.62
CA ASP A 79 7.94 5.62 -14.30
C ASP A 79 9.07 6.18 -15.19
N GLY A 80 8.77 6.53 -16.45
CA GLY A 80 9.73 7.17 -17.37
C GLY A 80 9.82 8.70 -17.27
N VAL A 81 8.96 9.34 -16.46
CA VAL A 81 8.86 10.80 -16.33
C VAL A 81 9.26 11.26 -14.94
N ILE A 82 8.86 10.53 -13.90
CA ILE A 82 9.21 10.83 -12.50
C ILE A 82 10.58 10.23 -12.20
N SER A 83 11.45 10.98 -11.52
CA SER A 83 12.75 10.45 -11.13
C SER A 83 12.61 9.29 -10.15
N GLU A 84 13.45 8.26 -10.30
CA GLU A 84 13.40 7.07 -9.45
C GLU A 84 13.48 7.41 -7.95
N ASN A 85 14.38 8.34 -7.58
CA ASN A 85 14.51 8.79 -6.19
C ASN A 85 13.20 9.37 -5.66
N LYS A 86 12.52 10.22 -6.45
CA LYS A 86 11.25 10.82 -6.05
C LYS A 86 10.15 9.77 -5.94
N SER A 87 10.08 8.85 -6.89
CA SER A 87 9.16 7.72 -6.86
C SER A 87 9.35 6.88 -5.60
N ARG A 88 10.59 6.52 -5.25
CA ARG A 88 10.90 5.76 -4.02
C ARG A 88 10.48 6.49 -2.75
N THR A 89 10.70 7.80 -2.66
CA THR A 89 10.23 8.60 -1.52
C THR A 89 8.71 8.56 -1.40
N ILE A 90 7.98 8.75 -2.51
CA ILE A 90 6.51 8.68 -2.51
C ILE A 90 6.02 7.29 -2.06
N ILE A 91 6.61 6.23 -2.62
CA ILE A 91 6.25 4.84 -2.28
C ILE A 91 6.53 4.59 -0.79
N LEU A 92 7.67 5.04 -0.27
CA LEU A 92 8.01 4.88 1.15
C LEU A 92 7.03 5.61 2.06
N ASP A 93 6.71 6.86 1.76
CA ASP A 93 5.78 7.67 2.54
C ASP A 93 4.39 7.01 2.59
N ILE A 94 3.89 6.55 1.45
CA ILE A 94 2.61 5.83 1.40
C ILE A 94 2.69 4.53 2.20
N THR A 95 3.77 3.77 2.05
CA THR A 95 3.97 2.50 2.77
C THR A 95 3.90 2.71 4.28
N LEU A 96 4.59 3.71 4.82
CA LEU A 96 4.60 4.03 6.25
C LEU A 96 3.21 4.47 6.74
N ASN A 97 2.55 5.38 6.02
CA ASN A 97 1.21 5.84 6.41
C ASN A 97 0.17 4.69 6.30
N ALA A 98 0.29 3.80 5.31
CA ALA A 98 -0.57 2.63 5.18
C ALA A 98 -0.38 1.63 6.33
N ILE A 99 0.86 1.38 6.77
CA ILE A 99 1.14 0.55 7.96
C ILE A 99 0.41 1.13 9.17
N CYS A 100 0.50 2.44 9.40
CA CYS A 100 -0.18 3.10 10.51
C CYS A 100 -1.71 2.97 10.41
N CYS A 101 -2.29 3.16 9.22
CA CYS A 101 -3.75 3.05 9.03
C CYS A 101 -4.29 1.64 9.29
N LEU A 102 -3.53 0.61 8.89
CA LEU A 102 -3.98 -0.78 8.97
C LEU A 102 -3.65 -1.47 10.30
N SER A 103 -2.76 -0.87 11.09
CA SER A 103 -2.40 -1.39 12.43
C SER A 103 -3.41 -0.99 13.51
N ASN A 104 -4.27 -0.01 13.23
CA ASN A 104 -5.38 0.41 14.10
C ASN A 104 -6.65 -0.43 13.84
#